data_AF-A0A0Q4TQU2-F1
#
_entry.id   AF-A0A0Q4TQU2-F1
#
_cell.length_a   1.000
_cell.length_b   1.000
_cell.length_c   1.000
_cell.angle_alpha   90.00
_cell.angle_beta   90.00
_cell.angle_gamma   90.00
#
_symmetry.space_group_name_H-M   'P 1'
#
loop_
_entity.id
_entity.type
_entity.pdbx_description
1 polymer ?
#
loop_
_entity_poly.entity_id
_entity_poly.type
_entity_poly.pdbx_seq_one_letter_code
_entity_poly.pdbx_strand_id
1 'polypeptide(L)'
;MTARIKEFNLFLRDYVNLNQTRLDLLHTRTSSLDTALEESTLIGDKLDGSLIPQGSFAHGTIIKPLSGNDFDADVLLPMIEQVDWEPKKYTVELKKALDAVPRYADKTVLGKRCVTIQFASSFHIDVVPFVERADGKTYITHRTKNEFLLQDPTEFTRWLKDQNSTTNGHLIRVIRLAKWLRDRSSIDCPSVVLGALLAERVKSFAGVDDYGNVATTFTALLEDLRDYLDMHSAPPWVDDRIGQNLADRLTQTGFDNLKSQLRRWARLAREALDAGASDSVEKWQKLFGVSFGASTTSSLALSASATTATLPTYERQMVPGEKTLTEQYNFPERRDPTSTFRIVGRMSPTKGGRGRFRPLATNGNLVPIGRALEFQITDCTVDGPYDVYWKVRNAGTEAASRKAFRGEILRRGELIRETSDFPGAHWVQAWIVKDGVAVATATQDVIIMSR
;
A
#
# COMPACT_ATOMS: atom_id res chain seq x y z
N MET A 1 12.67 -22.24 17.86
CA MET A 1 11.75 -21.72 16.83
C MET A 1 12.44 -21.73 15.47
N THR A 2 11.76 -22.19 14.42
CA THR A 2 12.29 -22.19 13.06
C THR A 2 11.52 -21.21 12.18
N ALA A 3 12.09 -20.04 11.88
CA ALA A 3 11.38 -18.94 11.23
C ALA A 3 11.05 -19.14 9.73
N ARG A 4 11.71 -20.08 9.04
CA ARG A 4 11.45 -20.42 7.61
C ARG A 4 11.34 -19.21 6.68
N ILE A 5 12.20 -18.21 6.90
CA ILE A 5 12.12 -16.91 6.23
C ILE A 5 12.14 -17.06 4.70
N LYS A 6 13.01 -17.94 4.18
CA LYS A 6 13.12 -18.21 2.75
C LYS A 6 11.82 -18.81 2.20
N GLU A 7 11.27 -19.82 2.86
CA GLU A 7 10.06 -20.53 2.44
C GLU A 7 8.84 -19.61 2.48
N PHE A 8 8.69 -18.77 3.50
CA PHE A 8 7.63 -17.75 3.56
C PHE A 8 7.75 -16.73 2.41
N ASN A 9 8.96 -16.25 2.10
CA ASN A 9 9.17 -15.32 1.01
C ASN A 9 8.84 -15.94 -0.36
N LEU A 10 9.26 -17.18 -0.59
CA LEU A 10 8.93 -17.93 -1.81
C LEU A 10 7.42 -18.18 -1.91
N PHE A 11 6.79 -18.64 -0.82
CA PHE A 11 5.37 -18.91 -0.80
C PHE A 11 4.53 -17.65 -1.08
N LEU A 12 4.90 -16.54 -0.44
CA LEU A 12 4.30 -15.23 -0.69
C LEU A 12 4.44 -14.82 -2.15
N ARG A 13 5.64 -14.90 -2.73
CA ARG A 13 5.89 -14.53 -4.13
C ARG A 13 5.12 -15.42 -5.11
N ASP A 14 5.22 -16.73 -4.94
CA ASP A 14 4.83 -17.71 -5.96
C ASP A 14 3.36 -18.10 -5.89
N TYR A 15 2.74 -18.06 -4.69
CA TYR A 15 1.38 -18.56 -4.48
C TYR A 15 0.40 -17.53 -3.92
N VAL A 16 0.87 -16.52 -3.18
CA VAL A 16 -0.03 -15.57 -2.47
C VAL A 16 -0.15 -14.24 -3.19
N ASN A 17 0.97 -13.56 -3.45
CA ASN A 17 1.01 -12.21 -4.01
C ASN A 17 0.60 -12.23 -5.48
N LEU A 18 -0.14 -11.21 -5.91
CA LEU A 18 -0.35 -10.95 -7.33
C LEU A 18 1.01 -10.84 -8.03
N ASN A 19 1.15 -11.44 -9.21
CA ASN A 19 2.42 -11.40 -9.94
C ASN A 19 2.73 -9.98 -10.42
N GLN A 20 4.01 -9.67 -10.57
CA GLN A 20 4.47 -8.32 -10.89
C GLN A 20 3.88 -7.82 -12.21
N THR A 21 3.82 -8.67 -13.25
CA THR A 21 3.23 -8.30 -14.55
C THR A 21 1.77 -7.84 -14.44
N ARG A 22 0.95 -8.47 -13.59
CA ARG A 22 -0.45 -8.06 -13.36
C ARG A 22 -0.53 -6.78 -12.52
N LEU A 23 0.38 -6.56 -11.57
CA LEU A 23 0.48 -5.29 -10.84
C LEU A 23 0.90 -4.14 -11.75
N ASP A 24 1.93 -4.34 -12.58
CA ASP A 24 2.39 -3.36 -13.56
C ASP A 24 1.27 -3.01 -14.54
N LEU A 25 0.54 -4.03 -15.01
CA LEU A 25 -0.64 -3.83 -15.86
C LEU A 25 -1.73 -3.03 -15.13
N LEU A 26 -2.03 -3.33 -13.85
CA LEU A 26 -2.98 -2.54 -13.05
C LEU A 26 -2.55 -1.08 -12.95
N HIS A 27 -1.27 -0.81 -12.68
CA HIS A 27 -0.74 0.55 -12.61
C HIS A 27 -0.86 1.28 -13.95
N THR A 28 -0.42 0.65 -15.04
CA THR A 28 -0.54 1.17 -16.41
C THR A 28 -2.00 1.46 -16.79
N ARG A 29 -2.94 0.55 -16.48
CA ARG A 29 -4.37 0.78 -16.75
C ARG A 29 -4.94 1.91 -15.92
N THR A 30 -4.53 2.04 -14.66
CA THR A 30 -4.97 3.14 -13.78
C THR A 30 -4.41 4.48 -14.26
N SER A 31 -3.13 4.57 -14.63
CA SER A 31 -2.50 5.77 -15.20
C SER A 31 -3.16 6.21 -16.52
N SER A 32 -3.44 5.23 -17.38
CA SER A 32 -4.15 5.46 -18.64
C SER A 32 -5.57 5.97 -18.40
N LEU A 33 -6.28 5.40 -17.42
CA LEU A 33 -7.63 5.79 -17.03
C LEU A 33 -7.67 7.21 -16.47
N ASP A 34 -6.74 7.54 -15.57
CA ASP A 34 -6.55 8.89 -15.01
C ASP A 34 -6.42 9.92 -16.13
N THR A 35 -5.53 9.66 -17.10
CA THR A 35 -5.31 10.55 -18.24
C THR A 35 -6.57 10.74 -19.09
N ALA A 36 -7.33 9.67 -19.37
CA ALA A 36 -8.55 9.78 -20.16
C ALA A 36 -9.68 10.54 -19.44
N LEU A 37 -9.75 10.44 -18.12
CA LEU A 37 -10.71 11.20 -17.31
C LEU A 37 -10.32 12.68 -17.25
N GLU A 38 -9.03 12.98 -17.07
CA GLU A 38 -8.49 14.36 -17.12
C GLU A 38 -8.73 15.04 -18.48
N GLU A 39 -8.62 14.28 -19.58
CA GLU A 39 -8.83 14.78 -20.96
C GLU A 39 -10.32 14.79 -21.37
N SER A 40 -11.23 14.32 -20.52
CA SER A 40 -12.66 14.25 -20.84
C SER A 40 -13.28 15.64 -20.99
N THR A 41 -13.93 15.90 -22.12
CA THR A 41 -14.71 17.14 -22.34
C THR A 41 -15.99 17.19 -21.52
N LEU A 42 -16.42 16.08 -20.90
CA LEU A 42 -17.65 16.01 -20.11
C LEU A 42 -17.40 16.32 -18.63
N ILE A 43 -16.31 15.79 -18.06
CA ILE A 43 -16.03 15.89 -16.62
C ILE A 43 -14.63 16.37 -16.26
N GLY A 44 -13.71 16.55 -17.22
CA GLY A 44 -12.32 16.91 -16.94
C GLY A 44 -12.17 18.24 -16.19
N ASP A 45 -13.05 19.21 -16.47
CA ASP A 45 -13.16 20.50 -15.77
C ASP A 45 -13.78 20.40 -14.36
N LYS A 46 -14.31 19.23 -14.00
CA LYS A 46 -14.95 18.94 -12.70
C LYS A 46 -14.07 18.06 -11.82
N LEU A 47 -12.87 17.70 -12.26
CA LEU A 47 -11.93 16.92 -11.47
C LEU A 47 -11.11 17.82 -10.56
N ASP A 48 -10.87 17.34 -9.33
CA ASP A 48 -10.03 18.02 -8.33
C ASP A 48 -8.70 17.28 -8.08
N GLY A 49 -8.45 16.20 -8.83
CA GLY A 49 -7.17 15.53 -8.81
C GLY A 49 -7.17 14.17 -9.51
N SER A 50 -6.02 13.51 -9.48
CA SER A 50 -5.86 12.14 -9.97
C SER A 50 -6.66 11.12 -9.20
N LEU A 51 -6.88 9.98 -9.86
CA LEU A 51 -7.33 8.75 -9.23
C LEU A 51 -6.50 8.41 -7.99
N ILE A 52 -7.19 8.15 -6.88
CA ILE A 52 -6.61 7.75 -5.59
C ILE A 52 -6.88 6.26 -5.39
N PRO A 53 -5.88 5.37 -5.32
CA PRO A 53 -6.08 3.98 -4.96
C PRO A 53 -6.82 3.86 -3.63
N GLN A 54 -7.69 2.86 -3.52
CA GLN A 54 -8.45 2.56 -2.32
C GLN A 54 -8.41 1.05 -2.05
N GLY A 55 -8.89 0.66 -0.86
CA GLY A 55 -9.08 -0.74 -0.51
C GLY A 55 -7.79 -1.55 -0.59
N SER A 56 -7.88 -2.76 -1.13
CA SER A 56 -6.73 -3.66 -1.17
C SER A 56 -5.58 -3.15 -2.04
N PHE A 57 -5.88 -2.29 -3.03
CA PHE A 57 -4.89 -1.63 -3.87
C PHE A 57 -4.08 -0.60 -3.07
N ALA A 58 -4.75 0.32 -2.36
CA ALA A 58 -4.08 1.30 -1.49
C ALA A 58 -3.25 0.66 -0.38
N HIS A 59 -3.79 -0.40 0.23
CA HIS A 59 -3.14 -1.07 1.35
C HIS A 59 -2.02 -2.01 0.91
N GLY A 60 -1.85 -2.24 -0.39
CA GLY A 60 -0.90 -3.24 -0.89
C GLY A 60 -1.24 -4.64 -0.40
N THR A 61 -2.51 -5.02 -0.30
CA THR A 61 -2.94 -6.34 0.18
C THR A 61 -3.60 -7.19 -0.90
N ILE A 62 -3.51 -6.81 -2.17
CA ILE A 62 -3.99 -7.63 -3.30
C ILE A 62 -3.27 -8.99 -3.28
N ILE A 63 -4.05 -10.07 -3.39
CA ILE A 63 -3.55 -11.45 -3.49
C ILE A 63 -3.98 -12.06 -4.82
N LYS A 64 -3.30 -13.14 -5.23
CA LYS A 64 -3.71 -13.96 -6.36
C LYS A 64 -5.14 -14.48 -6.12
N PRO A 65 -6.08 -14.20 -7.03
CA PRO A 65 -7.42 -14.76 -6.93
C PRO A 65 -7.35 -16.29 -7.10
N LEU A 66 -8.35 -17.01 -6.59
CA LEU A 66 -8.50 -18.43 -6.90
C LEU A 66 -8.59 -18.64 -8.41
N SER A 67 -8.11 -19.78 -8.89
CA SER A 67 -8.03 -20.06 -10.34
C SER A 67 -9.36 -19.77 -11.05
N GLY A 68 -9.31 -18.96 -12.10
CA GLY A 68 -10.48 -18.55 -12.87
C GLY A 68 -11.18 -17.27 -12.39
N ASN A 69 -10.81 -16.72 -11.22
CA ASN A 69 -11.35 -15.46 -10.74
C ASN A 69 -10.45 -14.27 -11.13
N ASP A 70 -11.09 -13.11 -11.32
CA ASP A 70 -10.42 -11.82 -11.47
C ASP A 70 -10.06 -11.22 -10.10
N PHE A 71 -9.10 -10.30 -10.08
CA PHE A 71 -8.87 -9.45 -8.92
C PHE A 71 -9.56 -8.09 -9.10
N ASP A 72 -9.82 -7.43 -7.98
CA ASP A 72 -10.47 -6.14 -7.86
C ASP A 72 -9.45 -5.04 -7.52
N ALA A 73 -9.66 -3.85 -8.08
CA ALA A 73 -8.95 -2.65 -7.69
C ALA A 73 -9.91 -1.46 -7.59
N ASP A 74 -9.98 -0.85 -6.41
CA ASP A 74 -10.79 0.33 -6.17
C ASP A 74 -9.96 1.60 -6.35
N VAL A 75 -10.52 2.58 -7.04
CA VAL A 75 -9.95 3.93 -7.16
C VAL A 75 -11.03 4.98 -6.93
N LEU A 76 -10.69 6.01 -6.17
CA LEU A 76 -11.53 7.19 -6.01
C LEU A 76 -11.19 8.20 -7.10
N LEU A 77 -12.20 8.84 -7.67
CA LEU A 77 -12.08 9.96 -8.61
C LEU A 77 -12.41 11.26 -7.87
N PRO A 78 -11.41 12.07 -7.50
CA PRO A 78 -11.65 13.37 -6.87
C PRO A 78 -12.36 14.31 -7.84
N MET A 79 -13.53 14.80 -7.42
CA MET A 79 -14.34 15.75 -8.17
C MET A 79 -14.65 16.98 -7.32
N ILE A 80 -14.71 18.13 -7.97
CA ILE A 80 -15.14 19.40 -7.39
C ILE A 80 -16.64 19.30 -7.09
N GLU A 81 -17.08 19.71 -5.89
CA GLU A 81 -18.50 19.78 -5.55
C GLU A 81 -19.25 20.67 -6.56
N GLN A 82 -20.20 20.07 -7.26
CA GLN A 82 -21.07 20.74 -8.23
C GLN A 82 -22.39 21.12 -7.55
N VAL A 83 -22.66 22.43 -7.51
CA VAL A 83 -23.87 23.00 -6.85
C VAL A 83 -25.16 22.39 -7.39
N ASP A 84 -25.24 22.13 -8.69
CA ASP A 84 -26.45 21.63 -9.35
C ASP A 84 -26.48 20.10 -9.54
N TRP A 85 -25.66 19.35 -8.79
CA TRP A 85 -25.59 17.89 -8.91
C TRP A 85 -26.05 17.20 -7.64
N GLU A 86 -27.11 16.41 -7.78
CA GLU A 86 -27.46 15.38 -6.80
C GLU A 86 -26.41 14.25 -6.80
N PRO A 87 -26.21 13.51 -5.68
CA PRO A 87 -25.20 12.44 -5.59
C PRO A 87 -25.24 11.43 -6.73
N LYS A 88 -26.45 11.02 -7.17
CA LYS A 88 -26.62 10.06 -8.26
C LYS A 88 -26.03 10.52 -9.60
N LYS A 89 -25.95 11.84 -9.82
CA LYS A 89 -25.50 12.43 -11.08
C LYS A 89 -24.00 12.20 -11.28
N TYR A 90 -23.19 12.26 -10.22
CA TYR A 90 -21.75 12.02 -10.30
C TYR A 90 -21.41 10.67 -10.94
N THR A 91 -22.02 9.57 -10.48
CA THR A 91 -21.76 8.23 -11.04
C THR A 91 -22.27 8.10 -12.48
N VAL A 92 -23.37 8.79 -12.82
CA VAL A 92 -23.95 8.79 -14.18
C VAL A 92 -23.06 9.58 -15.15
N GLU A 93 -22.57 10.75 -14.76
CA GLU A 93 -21.67 11.56 -15.60
C GLU A 93 -20.30 10.90 -15.77
N LEU A 94 -19.80 10.23 -14.72
CA LEU A 94 -18.63 9.35 -14.84
C LEU A 94 -18.85 8.24 -15.88
N LYS A 95 -20.01 7.57 -15.86
CA LYS A 95 -20.33 6.54 -16.85
C LYS A 95 -20.33 7.11 -18.26
N LYS A 96 -20.98 8.25 -18.48
CA LYS A 96 -21.01 8.93 -19.79
C LYS A 96 -19.61 9.31 -20.26
N ALA A 97 -18.77 9.85 -19.37
CA ALA A 97 -17.38 10.20 -19.67
C ALA A 97 -16.55 8.99 -20.10
N LEU A 98 -16.71 7.85 -19.41
CA LEU A 98 -16.03 6.61 -19.77
C LEU A 98 -16.58 6.01 -21.06
N ASP A 99 -17.89 6.12 -21.32
CA ASP A 99 -18.53 5.63 -22.55
C ASP A 99 -18.12 6.44 -23.79
N ALA A 100 -17.80 7.72 -23.60
CA ALA A 100 -17.27 8.57 -24.67
C ALA A 100 -15.84 8.19 -25.08
N VAL A 101 -15.15 7.34 -24.30
CA VAL A 101 -13.79 6.89 -24.60
C VAL A 101 -13.86 5.51 -25.29
N PRO A 102 -13.54 5.39 -26.59
CA PRO A 102 -13.79 4.18 -27.37
C PRO A 102 -13.21 2.89 -26.78
N ARG A 103 -12.05 2.97 -26.10
CA ARG A 103 -11.41 1.81 -25.49
C ARG A 103 -12.12 1.26 -24.24
N TYR A 104 -13.03 2.03 -23.64
CA TYR A 104 -13.77 1.68 -22.42
C TYR A 104 -15.28 1.51 -22.64
N ALA A 105 -15.83 2.03 -23.74
CA ALA A 105 -17.28 2.12 -23.98
C ALA A 105 -18.06 0.80 -23.83
N ASP A 106 -17.45 -0.31 -24.23
CA ASP A 106 -18.01 -1.66 -24.18
C ASP A 106 -17.68 -2.43 -22.88
N LYS A 107 -16.93 -1.82 -21.96
CA LYS A 107 -16.38 -2.47 -20.75
C LYS A 107 -16.89 -1.91 -19.44
N THR A 108 -17.72 -0.87 -19.50
CA THR A 108 -18.16 -0.11 -18.33
C THR A 108 -19.51 -0.62 -17.82
N VAL A 109 -19.58 -0.93 -16.54
CA VAL A 109 -20.81 -1.32 -15.85
C VAL A 109 -21.17 -0.28 -14.80
N LEU A 110 -22.40 0.24 -14.86
CA LEU A 110 -22.87 1.23 -13.90
C LEU A 110 -23.26 0.58 -12.57
N GLY A 111 -22.48 0.84 -11.53
CA GLY A 111 -22.72 0.34 -10.18
C GLY A 111 -23.66 1.22 -9.35
N LYS A 112 -23.73 0.90 -8.05
CA LYS A 112 -24.44 1.71 -7.04
C LYS A 112 -23.61 2.90 -6.54
N ARG A 113 -22.28 2.76 -6.54
CA ARG A 113 -21.32 3.75 -6.03
C ARG A 113 -20.20 4.03 -7.03
N CYS A 114 -19.86 3.03 -7.83
CA CYS A 114 -18.79 3.08 -8.82
C CYS A 114 -19.32 2.95 -10.26
N VAL A 115 -18.43 3.22 -11.21
CA VAL A 115 -18.47 2.62 -12.55
C VAL A 115 -17.33 1.59 -12.62
N THR A 116 -17.68 0.34 -12.87
CA THR A 116 -16.71 -0.76 -12.99
C THR A 116 -16.23 -0.86 -14.43
N ILE A 117 -14.92 -0.95 -14.65
CA ILE A 117 -14.32 -1.19 -15.96
C ILE A 117 -13.76 -2.61 -15.99
N GLN A 118 -14.26 -3.44 -16.90
CA GLN A 118 -13.83 -4.84 -17.04
C GLN A 118 -12.68 -4.96 -18.05
N PHE A 119 -11.52 -5.45 -17.61
CA PHE A 119 -10.40 -5.75 -18.49
C PHE A 119 -10.32 -7.25 -18.74
N ALA A 120 -10.52 -7.66 -20.00
CA ALA A 120 -10.57 -9.06 -20.41
C ALA A 120 -9.44 -9.90 -19.79
N SER A 121 -9.82 -11.02 -19.15
CA SER A 121 -8.95 -12.06 -18.60
C SER A 121 -7.90 -11.57 -17.60
N SER A 122 -8.19 -10.51 -16.82
CA SER A 122 -7.17 -9.93 -15.94
C SER A 122 -7.70 -9.37 -14.62
N PHE A 123 -8.62 -8.40 -14.62
CA PHE A 123 -9.16 -7.72 -13.44
C PHE A 123 -10.25 -6.71 -13.81
N HIS A 124 -10.91 -6.14 -12.79
CA HIS A 124 -11.76 -4.97 -12.93
C HIS A 124 -11.28 -3.80 -12.08
N ILE A 125 -11.52 -2.58 -12.54
CA ILE A 125 -11.29 -1.35 -11.77
C ILE A 125 -12.64 -0.72 -11.44
N ASP A 126 -12.90 -0.47 -10.16
CA ASP A 126 -14.05 0.27 -9.68
C ASP A 126 -13.68 1.74 -9.48
N VAL A 127 -14.24 2.62 -10.32
CA VAL A 127 -14.03 4.07 -10.23
C VAL A 127 -15.18 4.70 -9.44
N VAL A 128 -14.89 5.25 -8.27
CA VAL A 128 -15.88 5.81 -7.34
C VAL A 128 -15.76 7.34 -7.32
N PRO A 129 -16.80 8.10 -7.66
CA PRO A 129 -16.79 9.55 -7.47
C PRO A 129 -16.58 9.91 -6.00
N PHE A 130 -15.64 10.82 -5.75
CA PHE A 130 -15.20 11.25 -4.43
C PHE A 130 -15.15 12.77 -4.37
N VAL A 131 -15.80 13.38 -3.39
CA VAL A 131 -16.04 14.83 -3.35
C VAL A 131 -15.67 15.34 -1.96
N GLU A 132 -14.86 16.38 -1.90
CA GLU A 132 -14.73 17.23 -0.72
C GLU A 132 -15.83 18.29 -0.78
N ARG A 133 -16.63 18.40 0.28
CA ARG A 133 -17.77 19.31 0.33
C ARG A 133 -17.46 20.54 1.14
N ALA A 134 -18.32 21.55 1.07
CA ALA A 134 -18.18 22.83 1.78
C ALA A 134 -17.96 22.72 3.31
N ASP A 135 -18.31 21.59 3.93
CA ASP A 135 -18.05 21.30 5.35
C ASP A 135 -16.60 20.84 5.63
N GLY A 136 -15.75 20.77 4.61
CA GLY A 136 -14.37 20.29 4.68
C GLY A 136 -14.25 18.78 4.84
N LYS A 137 -15.34 18.03 4.74
CA LYS A 137 -15.35 16.56 4.82
C LYS A 137 -15.43 15.95 3.43
N THR A 138 -15.03 14.69 3.37
CA THR A 138 -14.95 13.94 2.12
C THR A 138 -16.00 12.84 2.05
N TYR A 139 -16.55 12.64 0.84
CA TYR A 139 -17.71 11.79 0.60
C TYR A 139 -17.57 10.99 -0.67
N ILE A 140 -18.12 9.78 -0.68
CA ILE A 140 -18.46 9.07 -1.92
C ILE A 140 -19.95 9.20 -2.24
N THR A 141 -20.33 8.96 -3.50
CA THR A 141 -21.73 9.06 -3.91
C THR A 141 -22.42 7.70 -3.98
N HIS A 142 -23.69 7.64 -3.56
CA HIS A 142 -24.54 6.46 -3.70
C HIS A 142 -25.70 6.75 -4.67
N ARG A 143 -25.61 6.20 -5.88
CA ARG A 143 -26.54 6.45 -6.99
C ARG A 143 -27.99 6.06 -6.70
N THR A 144 -28.23 4.85 -6.18
CA THR A 144 -29.63 4.39 -6.00
C THR A 144 -30.32 4.98 -4.79
N LYS A 145 -29.57 5.35 -3.75
CA LYS A 145 -30.08 6.05 -2.57
C LYS A 145 -30.09 7.57 -2.74
N ASN A 146 -29.33 8.08 -3.70
CA ASN A 146 -29.12 9.50 -3.96
C ASN A 146 -28.54 10.25 -2.74
N GLU A 147 -27.52 9.66 -2.12
CA GLU A 147 -26.91 10.15 -0.88
C GLU A 147 -25.40 10.34 -1.03
N PHE A 148 -24.86 11.31 -0.29
CA PHE A 148 -23.42 11.39 0.00
C PHE A 148 -23.12 10.52 1.24
N LEU A 149 -22.14 9.63 1.14
CA LEU A 149 -21.70 8.81 2.26
C LEU A 149 -20.34 9.32 2.73
N LEU A 150 -20.26 9.68 4.01
CA LEU A 150 -19.01 10.13 4.62
C LEU A 150 -17.95 9.03 4.45
N GLN A 151 -16.80 9.41 3.92
CA GLN A 151 -15.70 8.47 3.71
C GLN A 151 -14.38 9.23 3.63
N ASP A 152 -13.40 8.84 4.45
CA ASP A 152 -12.03 9.32 4.35
C ASP A 152 -11.12 8.17 3.87
N PRO A 153 -10.59 8.23 2.63
CA PRO A 153 -9.70 7.19 2.12
C PRO A 153 -8.32 7.16 2.77
N THR A 154 -7.96 8.22 3.48
CA THR A 154 -6.60 8.48 3.94
C THR A 154 -6.39 8.04 5.38
N GLU A 155 -7.38 8.22 6.25
CA GLU A 155 -7.26 7.90 7.69
C GLU A 155 -6.99 6.41 7.92
N PHE A 156 -7.84 5.53 7.37
CA PHE A 156 -7.64 4.08 7.51
C PHE A 156 -6.33 3.62 6.87
N THR A 157 -6.00 4.14 5.69
CA THR A 157 -4.75 3.81 4.97
C THR A 157 -3.52 4.23 5.78
N ARG A 158 -3.53 5.44 6.36
CA ARG A 158 -2.44 5.95 7.18
C ARG A 158 -2.28 5.13 8.45
N TRP A 159 -3.38 4.90 9.18
CA TRP A 159 -3.37 4.07 10.38
C TRP A 159 -2.81 2.67 10.09
N LEU A 160 -3.26 2.02 9.01
CA LEU A 160 -2.77 0.68 8.65
C LEU A 160 -1.27 0.68 8.31
N LYS A 161 -0.78 1.74 7.66
CA LYS A 161 0.66 1.93 7.40
C LYS A 161 1.46 2.08 8.70
N ASP A 162 0.95 2.80 9.68
CA ASP A 162 1.60 2.97 10.98
C ASP A 162 1.67 1.64 11.74
N GLN A 163 0.60 0.84 11.72
CA GLN A 163 0.63 -0.52 12.26
C GLN A 163 1.62 -1.42 11.52
N ASN A 164 1.70 -1.28 10.20
CA ASN A 164 2.67 -2.03 9.41
C ASN A 164 4.12 -1.63 9.71
N SER A 165 4.38 -0.34 9.93
CA SER A 165 5.71 0.14 10.36
C SER A 165 6.10 -0.43 11.71
N THR A 166 5.16 -0.52 12.65
CA THR A 166 5.37 -1.11 13.99
C THR A 166 5.80 -2.60 13.92
N THR A 167 5.39 -3.31 12.86
CA THR A 167 5.75 -4.72 12.64
C THR A 167 6.88 -4.91 11.63
N ASN A 168 7.70 -3.89 11.36
CA ASN A 168 8.79 -3.93 10.37
C ASN A 168 8.32 -4.33 8.95
N GLY A 169 7.09 -3.96 8.59
CA GLY A 169 6.49 -4.29 7.30
C GLY A 169 5.90 -5.70 7.20
N HIS A 170 5.87 -6.47 8.30
CA HIS A 170 5.35 -7.84 8.29
C HIS A 170 3.83 -7.91 8.32
N LEU A 171 3.13 -6.92 8.91
CA LEU A 171 1.66 -6.92 8.97
C LEU A 171 1.00 -7.06 7.60
N ILE A 172 1.44 -6.33 6.58
CA ILE A 172 0.86 -6.45 5.23
C ILE A 172 1.06 -7.86 4.66
N ARG A 173 2.19 -8.51 4.95
CA ARG A 173 2.45 -9.90 4.54
C ARG A 173 1.53 -10.87 5.30
N VAL A 174 1.33 -10.65 6.59
CA VAL A 174 0.38 -11.41 7.43
C VAL A 174 -1.05 -11.27 6.92
N ILE A 175 -1.51 -10.06 6.60
CA ILE A 175 -2.84 -9.82 6.05
C ILE A 175 -3.01 -10.58 4.73
N ARG A 176 -2.01 -10.58 3.84
CA ARG A 176 -2.06 -11.36 2.59
C ARG A 176 -2.16 -12.87 2.85
N LEU A 177 -1.40 -13.41 3.81
CA LEU A 177 -1.49 -14.83 4.20
C LEU A 177 -2.86 -15.17 4.79
N ALA A 178 -3.40 -14.32 5.66
CA ALA A 178 -4.72 -14.51 6.26
C ALA A 178 -5.84 -14.45 5.21
N LYS A 179 -5.77 -13.51 4.26
CA LYS A 179 -6.68 -13.46 3.10
C LYS A 179 -6.58 -14.73 2.26
N TRP A 180 -5.37 -15.23 2.02
CA TRP A 180 -5.14 -16.47 1.25
C TRP A 180 -5.77 -17.70 1.91
N LEU A 181 -5.69 -17.79 3.24
CA LEU A 181 -6.34 -18.84 4.03
C LEU A 181 -7.86 -18.69 4.04
N ARG A 182 -8.36 -17.46 4.23
CA ARG A 182 -9.78 -17.15 4.20
C ARG A 182 -10.41 -17.57 2.88
N ASP A 183 -9.81 -17.21 1.75
CA ASP A 183 -10.33 -17.54 0.41
C ASP A 183 -10.39 -19.06 0.17
N ARG A 184 -9.64 -19.86 0.93
CA ARG A 184 -9.62 -21.34 0.88
C ARG A 184 -10.39 -21.99 2.03
N SER A 185 -11.28 -21.22 2.65
CA SER A 185 -12.09 -21.65 3.78
C SER A 185 -13.55 -21.26 3.57
N SER A 186 -14.42 -21.64 4.51
CA SER A 186 -15.83 -21.26 4.53
C SER A 186 -16.10 -19.88 5.17
N ILE A 187 -15.06 -19.08 5.39
CA ILE A 187 -15.19 -17.78 6.05
C ILE A 187 -15.72 -16.74 5.07
N ASP A 188 -16.90 -16.21 5.37
CA ASP A 188 -17.43 -15.01 4.75
C ASP A 188 -17.08 -13.79 5.62
N CYS A 189 -15.89 -13.23 5.41
CA CYS A 189 -15.39 -12.07 6.14
C CYS A 189 -14.76 -11.06 5.17
N PRO A 190 -15.24 -9.80 5.15
CA PRO A 190 -14.67 -8.77 4.29
C PRO A 190 -13.17 -8.57 4.52
N SER A 191 -12.39 -8.40 3.45
CA SER A 191 -10.93 -8.23 3.51
C SER A 191 -10.50 -7.08 4.42
N VAL A 192 -11.22 -5.96 4.38
CA VAL A 192 -10.91 -4.78 5.20
C VAL A 192 -11.15 -5.06 6.68
N VAL A 193 -12.18 -5.84 7.03
CA VAL A 193 -12.48 -6.23 8.42
C VAL A 193 -11.41 -7.17 8.94
N LEU A 194 -11.05 -8.22 8.19
CA LEU A 194 -9.97 -9.13 8.59
C LEU A 194 -8.63 -8.40 8.75
N GLY A 195 -8.31 -7.49 7.82
CA GLY A 195 -7.10 -6.67 7.88
C GLY A 195 -7.08 -5.74 9.09
N ALA A 196 -8.19 -5.06 9.37
CA ALA A 196 -8.33 -4.18 10.53
C ALA A 196 -8.23 -4.96 11.85
N LEU A 197 -8.93 -6.08 11.97
CA LEU A 197 -8.87 -6.95 13.14
C LEU A 197 -7.45 -7.44 13.46
N LEU A 198 -6.66 -7.80 12.44
CA LEU A 198 -5.24 -8.15 12.63
C LEU A 198 -4.39 -6.93 13.02
N ALA A 199 -4.61 -5.80 12.36
CA ALA A 199 -3.85 -4.57 12.60
C ALA A 199 -4.11 -3.99 14.00
N GLU A 200 -5.32 -4.12 14.54
CA GLU A 200 -5.66 -3.73 15.92
C GLU A 200 -5.03 -4.63 17.00
N ARG A 201 -4.41 -5.75 16.61
CA ARG A 201 -3.63 -6.62 17.51
C ARG A 201 -2.15 -6.31 17.49
N VAL A 202 -1.69 -5.36 16.68
CA VAL A 202 -0.31 -4.90 16.72
C VAL A 202 -0.06 -4.15 18.04
N LYS A 203 0.95 -4.58 18.78
CA LYS A 203 1.38 -4.05 20.07
C LYS A 203 2.62 -3.16 19.87
N SER A 204 2.65 -1.97 20.47
CA SER A 204 3.72 -0.99 20.25
C SER A 204 4.61 -0.72 21.49
N PHE A 205 4.52 -1.54 22.54
CA PHE A 205 5.30 -1.33 23.76
C PHE A 205 6.73 -1.87 23.66
N ALA A 206 7.66 -1.25 24.40
CA ALA A 206 9.06 -1.65 24.43
C ALA A 206 9.22 -3.10 24.92
N GLY A 207 10.01 -3.91 24.19
CA GLY A 207 10.31 -5.30 24.54
C GLY A 207 9.51 -6.38 23.82
N VAL A 208 8.62 -6.02 22.87
CA VAL A 208 7.96 -7.01 21.99
C VAL A 208 8.94 -7.51 20.93
N ASP A 209 9.40 -8.76 21.06
CA ASP A 209 10.25 -9.46 20.06
C ASP A 209 9.42 -10.29 19.05
N ASP A 210 8.09 -10.19 19.10
CA ASP A 210 7.18 -11.03 18.31
C ASP A 210 7.22 -10.71 16.80
N TYR A 211 7.76 -9.54 16.41
CA TYR A 211 7.76 -9.04 15.03
C TYR A 211 9.11 -9.13 14.32
N GLY A 212 9.98 -10.06 14.74
CA GLY A 212 11.30 -10.25 14.12
C GLY A 212 11.26 -10.84 12.70
N ASN A 213 10.20 -11.57 12.34
CA ASN A 213 10.00 -12.09 10.98
C ASN A 213 8.52 -12.38 10.69
N VAL A 214 8.21 -12.78 9.45
CA VAL A 214 6.84 -13.08 9.02
C VAL A 214 6.22 -14.23 9.81
N ALA A 215 6.97 -15.28 10.14
CA ALA A 215 6.41 -16.46 10.82
C ALA A 215 6.03 -16.15 12.27
N THR A 216 6.89 -15.43 13.01
CA THR A 216 6.61 -15.01 14.38
C THR A 216 5.46 -14.00 14.40
N THR A 217 5.49 -12.99 13.50
CA THR A 217 4.43 -11.98 13.39
C THR A 217 3.09 -12.63 13.05
N PHE A 218 3.08 -13.54 12.09
CA PHE A 218 1.86 -14.26 11.67
C PHE A 218 1.27 -15.06 12.83
N THR A 219 2.11 -15.81 13.55
CA THR A 219 1.68 -16.64 14.67
C THR A 219 1.12 -15.79 15.82
N ALA A 220 1.85 -14.75 16.23
CA ALA A 220 1.45 -13.86 17.32
C ALA A 220 0.14 -13.15 17.02
N LEU A 221 -0.01 -12.56 15.82
CA LEU A 221 -1.23 -11.85 15.45
C LEU A 221 -2.44 -12.78 15.31
N LEU A 222 -2.26 -14.04 14.87
CA LEU A 222 -3.35 -15.01 14.85
C LEU A 222 -3.78 -15.42 16.26
N GLU A 223 -2.85 -15.61 17.18
CA GLU A 223 -3.15 -15.95 18.58
C GLU A 223 -3.84 -14.80 19.29
N ASP A 224 -3.32 -13.58 19.18
CA ASP A 224 -3.91 -12.38 19.75
C ASP A 224 -5.32 -12.13 19.19
N LEU A 225 -5.51 -12.34 17.88
CA LEU A 225 -6.83 -12.21 17.26
C LEU A 225 -7.78 -13.32 17.74
N ARG A 226 -7.31 -14.56 17.85
CA ARG A 226 -8.10 -15.68 18.38
C ARG A 226 -8.56 -15.39 19.80
N ASP A 227 -7.64 -15.00 20.68
CA ASP A 227 -7.93 -14.69 22.09
C ASP A 227 -8.96 -13.57 22.21
N TYR A 228 -8.79 -12.52 21.41
CA TYR A 228 -9.74 -11.41 21.36
C TYR A 228 -11.15 -11.84 20.91
N LEU A 229 -11.27 -12.54 19.77
CA LEU A 229 -12.59 -12.92 19.25
C LEU A 229 -13.26 -14.01 20.09
N ASP A 230 -12.49 -14.82 20.84
CA ASP A 230 -13.04 -15.79 21.78
C ASP A 230 -13.86 -15.14 22.90
N MET A 231 -13.49 -13.92 23.32
CA MET A 231 -14.25 -13.13 24.30
C MET A 231 -15.55 -12.52 23.74
N HIS A 232 -15.78 -12.58 22.42
CA HIS A 232 -16.91 -11.95 21.76
C HIS A 232 -17.94 -12.99 21.30
N SER A 233 -19.22 -12.78 21.63
CA SER A 233 -20.33 -13.61 21.16
C SER A 233 -20.89 -13.17 19.80
N ALA A 234 -20.56 -11.96 19.35
CA ALA A 234 -21.01 -11.36 18.09
C ALA A 234 -19.84 -10.59 17.44
N PRO A 235 -19.94 -10.26 16.13
CA PRO A 235 -18.96 -9.41 15.46
C PRO A 235 -18.62 -8.16 16.29
N PRO A 236 -17.35 -7.92 16.66
CA PRO A 236 -16.97 -6.74 17.41
C PRO A 236 -17.11 -5.49 16.53
N TRP A 237 -17.20 -4.33 17.18
CA TRP A 237 -17.02 -3.05 16.50
C TRP A 237 -15.61 -2.97 15.91
N VAL A 238 -15.50 -2.61 14.64
CA VAL A 238 -14.22 -2.40 13.95
C VAL A 238 -14.23 -1.00 13.34
N ASP A 239 -13.48 -0.10 13.94
CA ASP A 239 -13.49 1.33 13.58
C ASP A 239 -12.83 1.56 12.21
N ASP A 240 -13.54 2.26 11.33
CA ASP A 240 -13.07 2.69 10.02
C ASP A 240 -12.14 3.91 10.05
N ARG A 241 -11.85 4.43 11.25
CA ARG A 241 -11.05 5.62 11.57
C ARG A 241 -11.77 6.95 11.31
N ILE A 242 -13.06 6.90 11.01
CA ILE A 242 -13.92 8.08 10.92
C ILE A 242 -15.24 7.92 11.70
N GLY A 243 -15.30 6.94 12.60
CA GLY A 243 -16.42 6.74 13.51
C GLY A 243 -17.56 5.86 12.96
N GLN A 244 -17.30 5.05 11.94
CA GLN A 244 -18.23 4.02 11.45
C GLN A 244 -17.67 2.61 11.68
N ASN A 245 -18.54 1.61 11.53
CA ASN A 245 -18.20 0.22 11.75
C ASN A 245 -17.94 -0.53 10.45
N LEU A 246 -16.68 -0.95 10.24
CA LEU A 246 -16.32 -1.80 9.11
C LEU A 246 -16.99 -3.18 9.19
N ALA A 247 -17.30 -3.66 10.40
CA ALA A 247 -17.85 -5.00 10.61
C ALA A 247 -19.34 -5.13 10.33
N ASP A 248 -20.04 -4.07 9.86
CA ASP A 248 -21.48 -4.13 9.55
C ASP A 248 -21.86 -5.21 8.52
N ARG A 249 -20.91 -5.62 7.67
CA ARG A 249 -21.11 -6.69 6.68
C ARG A 249 -20.66 -8.07 7.15
N LEU A 250 -20.06 -8.17 8.34
CA LEU A 250 -19.66 -9.45 8.92
C LEU A 250 -20.88 -10.09 9.58
N THR A 251 -21.47 -11.09 8.93
CA THR A 251 -22.61 -11.82 9.49
C THR A 251 -22.20 -12.63 10.72
N GLN A 252 -23.16 -12.98 11.59
CA GLN A 252 -22.91 -13.85 12.74
C GLN A 252 -22.28 -15.19 12.30
N THR A 253 -22.82 -15.82 11.24
CA THR A 253 -22.25 -17.05 10.67
C THR A 253 -20.82 -16.86 10.17
N GLY A 254 -20.55 -15.75 9.48
CA GLY A 254 -19.19 -15.41 9.03
C GLY A 254 -18.21 -15.24 10.19
N PHE A 255 -18.67 -14.62 11.28
CA PHE A 255 -17.91 -14.43 12.50
C PHE A 255 -17.63 -15.74 13.24
N ASP A 256 -18.63 -16.62 13.40
CA ASP A 256 -18.46 -17.92 14.05
C ASP A 256 -17.49 -18.82 13.24
N ASN A 257 -17.60 -18.80 11.91
CA ASN A 257 -16.66 -19.47 11.01
C ASN A 257 -15.24 -18.91 11.15
N LEU A 258 -15.09 -17.58 11.24
CA LEU A 258 -13.80 -16.93 11.46
C LEU A 258 -13.16 -17.38 12.79
N LYS A 259 -13.92 -17.41 13.89
CA LYS A 259 -13.43 -17.91 15.19
C LYS A 259 -12.95 -19.36 15.11
N SER A 260 -13.75 -20.23 14.50
CA SER A 260 -13.42 -21.64 14.34
C SER A 260 -12.12 -21.84 13.54
N GLN A 261 -11.98 -21.12 12.42
CA GLN A 261 -10.78 -21.20 11.58
C GLN A 261 -9.56 -20.58 12.27
N LEU A 262 -9.69 -19.45 12.97
CA LEU A 262 -8.59 -18.82 13.70
C LEU A 262 -8.04 -19.75 14.79
N ARG A 263 -8.88 -20.44 15.56
CA ARG A 263 -8.43 -21.46 16.54
C ARG A 263 -7.57 -22.53 15.88
N ARG A 264 -7.97 -22.99 14.68
CA ARG A 264 -7.19 -23.95 13.90
C ARG A 264 -5.89 -23.35 13.38
N TRP A 265 -5.93 -22.16 12.79
CA TRP A 265 -4.78 -21.52 12.16
C TRP A 265 -3.71 -21.14 13.19
N ALA A 266 -4.12 -20.53 14.31
CA ALA A 266 -3.22 -20.16 15.41
C ALA A 266 -2.51 -21.39 15.97
N ARG A 267 -3.24 -22.47 16.25
CA ARG A 267 -2.66 -23.75 16.73
C ARG A 267 -1.64 -24.31 15.74
N LEU A 268 -1.99 -24.42 14.46
CA LEU A 268 -1.08 -24.97 13.45
C LEU A 268 0.15 -24.10 13.22
N ALA A 269 -0.01 -22.76 13.23
CA ALA A 269 1.09 -21.82 13.11
C ALA A 269 2.08 -21.95 14.28
N ARG A 270 1.57 -22.02 15.51
CA ARG A 270 2.38 -22.22 16.72
C ARG A 270 3.13 -23.56 16.69
N GLU A 271 2.43 -24.65 16.41
CA GLU A 271 3.05 -25.98 16.29
C GLU A 271 4.17 -26.04 15.24
N ALA A 272 4.03 -25.30 14.14
CA ALA A 272 4.99 -25.23 13.05
C ALA A 272 6.19 -24.30 13.35
N LEU A 273 5.95 -23.21 14.08
CA LEU A 273 6.98 -22.27 14.53
C LEU A 273 7.90 -22.90 15.59
N ASP A 274 7.31 -23.66 16.51
CA ASP A 274 8.05 -24.31 17.60
C ASP A 274 8.76 -25.59 17.16
N ALA A 275 8.39 -26.16 16.02
CA ALA A 275 9.03 -27.35 15.46
C ALA A 275 10.50 -27.14 15.08
N GLY A 276 11.27 -28.24 15.19
CA GLY A 276 12.64 -28.33 14.72
C GLY A 276 12.78 -28.19 13.21
N ALA A 277 14.03 -28.03 12.76
CA ALA A 277 14.35 -27.79 11.35
C ALA A 277 14.06 -28.99 10.42
N SER A 278 13.87 -30.20 10.93
CA SER A 278 13.45 -31.36 10.12
C SER A 278 11.95 -31.32 9.79
N ASP A 279 11.12 -30.85 10.74
CA ASP A 279 9.66 -31.09 10.69
C ASP A 279 8.85 -29.82 10.42
N SER A 280 9.44 -28.64 10.64
CA SER A 280 8.71 -27.36 10.58
C SER A 280 8.09 -27.09 9.20
N VAL A 281 8.72 -27.52 8.09
CA VAL A 281 8.11 -27.37 6.74
C VAL A 281 6.83 -28.17 6.61
N GLU A 282 6.83 -29.45 6.99
CA GLU A 282 5.66 -30.31 6.92
C GLU A 282 4.51 -29.76 7.78
N LYS A 283 4.83 -29.22 8.96
CA LYS A 283 3.82 -28.57 9.80
C LYS A 283 3.24 -27.30 9.18
N TRP A 284 4.07 -26.44 8.56
CA TRP A 284 3.58 -25.29 7.81
C TRP A 284 2.74 -25.70 6.60
N GLN A 285 3.06 -26.82 5.94
CA GLN A 285 2.25 -27.37 4.85
C GLN A 285 0.85 -27.81 5.31
N LYS A 286 0.65 -28.19 6.58
CA LYS A 286 -0.70 -28.47 7.11
C LYS A 286 -1.59 -27.22 7.14
N LEU A 287 -0.98 -26.03 7.17
CA LEU A 287 -1.70 -24.75 7.13
C LEU A 287 -1.77 -24.17 5.71
N PHE A 288 -0.64 -24.13 5.00
CA PHE A 288 -0.51 -23.47 3.69
C PHE A 288 -0.57 -24.41 2.48
N GLY A 289 -0.74 -25.71 2.71
CA GLY A 289 -0.70 -26.74 1.69
C GLY A 289 0.72 -27.10 1.24
N VAL A 290 0.80 -28.14 0.40
CA VAL A 290 2.06 -28.75 -0.09
C VAL A 290 2.97 -27.80 -0.86
N SER A 291 2.42 -26.69 -1.36
CA SER A 291 3.18 -25.64 -2.04
C SER A 291 4.14 -24.88 -1.10
N PHE A 292 3.89 -24.89 0.22
CA PHE A 292 4.81 -24.27 1.16
C PHE A 292 6.10 -25.09 1.28
N GLY A 293 7.24 -24.45 1.02
CA GLY A 293 8.54 -25.13 0.95
C GLY A 293 8.81 -25.85 -0.38
N ALA A 294 7.87 -25.83 -1.35
CA ALA A 294 8.14 -26.31 -2.70
C ALA A 294 9.05 -25.31 -3.44
N SER A 295 10.18 -25.79 -3.96
CA SER A 295 10.97 -25.03 -4.94
C SER A 295 10.36 -25.28 -6.31
N THR A 296 9.79 -24.27 -6.96
CA THR A 296 9.43 -24.39 -8.38
C THR A 296 10.73 -24.48 -9.18
N THR A 297 11.11 -25.69 -9.58
CA THR A 297 12.26 -25.93 -10.45
C THR A 297 12.00 -25.36 -11.84
N SER A 298 12.42 -24.11 -12.06
CA SER A 298 12.94 -23.64 -13.35
C SER A 298 14.33 -23.02 -13.11
N SER A 299 15.18 -23.76 -12.41
CA SER A 299 16.57 -23.41 -12.13
C SER A 299 17.54 -24.48 -12.65
N LEU A 300 17.38 -24.89 -13.91
CA LEU A 300 18.35 -25.74 -14.62
C LEU A 300 18.64 -25.29 -16.08
N ALA A 301 18.27 -24.06 -16.45
CA ALA A 301 18.74 -23.45 -17.69
C ALA A 301 19.10 -21.97 -17.47
N LEU A 302 20.10 -21.72 -16.61
CA LEU A 302 20.91 -20.49 -16.57
C LEU A 302 22.07 -20.65 -15.58
N SER A 303 22.73 -21.81 -15.61
CA SER A 303 24.03 -22.01 -14.96
C SER A 303 25.14 -21.41 -15.82
N ALA A 304 25.04 -20.11 -16.13
CA ALA A 304 26.10 -19.27 -16.69
C ALA A 304 25.69 -17.78 -16.68
N SER A 305 24.98 -17.30 -15.65
CA SER A 305 24.85 -15.87 -15.24
C SER A 305 23.69 -15.73 -14.24
N ALA A 306 23.90 -16.12 -12.98
CA ALA A 306 22.96 -15.82 -11.91
C ALA A 306 23.65 -15.96 -10.55
N THR A 307 24.40 -14.93 -10.16
CA THR A 307 24.63 -14.64 -8.75
C THR A 307 23.27 -14.46 -8.07
N THR A 308 22.91 -15.44 -7.23
CA THR A 308 22.04 -15.31 -6.04
C THR A 308 20.94 -14.25 -6.15
N ALA A 309 19.87 -14.53 -6.89
CA ALA A 309 18.63 -13.76 -6.85
C ALA A 309 17.84 -14.06 -5.57
N THR A 310 18.43 -13.72 -4.42
CA THR A 310 17.68 -13.07 -3.35
C THR A 310 16.96 -11.91 -4.03
N LEU A 311 15.62 -11.81 -3.96
CA LEU A 311 14.95 -10.56 -4.35
C LEU A 311 15.67 -9.44 -3.59
N PRO A 312 16.46 -8.58 -4.23
CA PRO A 312 17.18 -7.60 -3.48
C PRO A 312 16.12 -6.61 -3.04
N THR A 313 16.07 -6.38 -1.75
CA THR A 313 15.77 -5.08 -1.15
C THR A 313 16.74 -4.03 -1.74
N TYR A 314 16.58 -3.74 -3.04
CA TYR A 314 17.27 -2.65 -3.72
C TYR A 314 16.81 -1.28 -3.18
N GLU A 315 15.72 -1.24 -2.43
CA GLU A 315 15.08 0.00 -1.99
C GLU A 315 15.94 0.89 -1.09
N ARG A 316 17.07 0.42 -0.51
CA ARG A 316 18.00 1.28 0.26
C ARG A 316 19.48 0.90 0.17
N GLN A 317 19.89 0.07 -0.78
CA GLN A 317 21.31 -0.24 -0.98
C GLN A 317 22.00 0.85 -1.81
N MET A 318 23.22 1.23 -1.40
CA MET A 318 24.05 2.17 -2.14
C MET A 318 24.41 1.58 -3.51
N VAL A 319 24.30 2.37 -4.59
CA VAL A 319 24.85 2.00 -5.91
C VAL A 319 26.33 2.34 -5.99
N PRO A 320 27.09 1.71 -6.91
CA PRO A 320 28.48 2.05 -7.14
C PRO A 320 28.68 3.56 -7.37
N GLY A 321 29.56 4.18 -6.58
CA GLY A 321 29.87 5.62 -6.63
C GLY A 321 29.00 6.52 -5.76
N GLU A 322 27.96 5.99 -5.11
CA GLU A 322 27.18 6.70 -4.09
C GLU A 322 28.03 6.92 -2.84
N LYS A 323 27.96 8.11 -2.24
CA LYS A 323 28.65 8.44 -0.99
C LYS A 323 27.63 8.55 0.15
N THR A 324 28.04 8.15 1.35
CA THR A 324 27.31 8.48 2.59
C THR A 324 27.52 9.95 2.95
N LEU A 325 26.69 10.48 3.86
CA LEU A 325 26.87 11.83 4.38
C LEU A 325 28.26 11.99 5.04
N THR A 326 28.70 10.97 5.77
CA THR A 326 30.03 10.88 6.38
C THR A 326 31.14 10.91 5.33
N GLU A 327 31.03 10.14 4.25
CA GLU A 327 32.06 10.12 3.20
C GLU A 327 32.12 11.41 2.37
N GLN A 328 30.97 12.05 2.14
CA GLN A 328 30.90 13.25 1.31
C GLN A 328 31.27 14.52 2.08
N TYR A 329 30.87 14.64 3.35
CA TYR A 329 31.00 15.86 4.14
C TYR A 329 31.77 15.70 5.45
N ASN A 330 32.20 14.48 5.78
CA ASN A 330 32.88 14.16 7.04
C ASN A 330 32.04 14.46 8.30
N PHE A 331 30.71 14.41 8.17
CA PHE A 331 29.80 14.53 9.31
C PHE A 331 29.57 13.16 9.94
N PRO A 332 29.93 12.94 11.20
CA PRO A 332 29.54 11.71 11.89
C PRO A 332 28.02 11.66 12.08
N GLU A 333 27.42 10.49 11.82
CA GLU A 333 26.03 10.23 12.17
C GLU A 333 25.94 9.80 13.64
N ARG A 334 25.35 10.65 14.48
CA ARG A 334 25.10 10.37 15.90
C ARG A 334 23.63 10.66 16.20
N ARG A 335 22.81 9.63 16.08
CA ARG A 335 21.37 9.75 16.27
C ARG A 335 21.06 9.96 17.74
N ASP A 336 20.37 11.05 18.03
CA ASP A 336 19.74 11.30 19.31
C ASP A 336 18.27 10.88 19.21
N PRO A 337 17.79 9.93 20.05
CA PRO A 337 16.39 9.49 20.04
C PRO A 337 15.36 10.62 20.21
N THR A 338 15.76 11.76 20.78
CA THR A 338 14.89 12.92 20.98
C THR A 338 14.90 13.90 19.80
N SER A 339 15.90 13.78 18.92
CA SER A 339 16.07 14.58 17.71
C SER A 339 15.41 13.89 16.52
N THR A 340 14.22 14.35 16.14
CA THR A 340 13.40 13.75 15.09
C THR A 340 12.81 14.82 14.18
N PHE A 341 12.41 14.43 12.98
CA PHE A 341 11.61 15.24 12.07
C PHE A 341 10.88 14.31 11.09
N ARG A 342 9.95 14.87 10.32
CA ARG A 342 9.24 14.17 9.25
C ARG A 342 9.49 14.82 7.90
N ILE A 343 9.45 14.01 6.84
CA ILE A 343 9.38 14.51 5.47
C ILE A 343 7.94 14.35 5.01
N VAL A 344 7.30 15.45 4.64
CA VAL A 344 5.98 15.43 4.01
C VAL A 344 6.16 15.70 2.52
N GLY A 345 6.15 14.62 1.73
CA GLY A 345 6.07 14.70 0.28
C GLY A 345 4.65 15.06 -0.16
N ARG A 346 4.53 15.93 -1.16
CA ARG A 346 3.27 16.30 -1.80
C ARG A 346 3.43 16.30 -3.32
N MET A 347 2.34 16.05 -4.05
CA MET A 347 2.31 16.12 -5.51
C MET A 347 1.25 17.08 -6.04
N SER A 348 1.48 17.61 -7.24
CA SER A 348 0.46 18.36 -7.97
C SER A 348 -0.75 17.46 -8.27
N PRO A 349 -1.98 17.95 -8.06
CA PRO A 349 -3.17 17.10 -8.19
C PRO A 349 -3.55 16.83 -9.64
N THR A 350 -3.05 17.62 -10.60
CA THR A 350 -3.12 17.37 -12.05
C THR A 350 -1.74 17.55 -12.71
N LYS A 351 -1.55 17.04 -13.94
CA LYS A 351 -0.34 17.33 -14.75
C LYS A 351 -0.17 18.83 -15.04
N GLY A 352 -1.28 19.55 -15.19
CA GLY A 352 -1.30 20.99 -15.44
C GLY A 352 -1.03 21.85 -14.19
N GLY A 353 -0.83 21.25 -13.02
CA GLY A 353 -0.52 21.97 -11.78
C GLY A 353 -1.67 22.79 -11.18
N ARG A 354 -2.91 22.61 -11.66
CA ARG A 354 -4.10 23.27 -11.09
C ARG A 354 -4.50 22.57 -9.80
N GLY A 355 -4.75 23.31 -8.72
CA GLY A 355 -5.23 22.79 -7.44
C GLY A 355 -4.14 22.68 -6.36
N ARG A 356 -4.54 22.36 -5.12
CA ARG A 356 -3.61 22.27 -3.98
C ARG A 356 -2.81 20.97 -4.03
N PHE A 357 -1.51 21.07 -3.74
CA PHE A 357 -0.63 19.90 -3.62
C PHE A 357 -1.14 18.93 -2.55
N ARG A 358 -1.22 17.65 -2.89
CA ARG A 358 -1.77 16.59 -2.02
C ARG A 358 -0.64 15.73 -1.44
N PRO A 359 -0.69 15.36 -0.15
CA PRO A 359 0.35 14.51 0.45
C PRO A 359 0.51 13.17 -0.29
N LEU A 360 1.74 12.70 -0.44
CA LEU A 360 2.01 11.40 -1.09
C LEU A 360 1.54 10.23 -0.22
N ALA A 361 1.68 10.36 1.10
CA ALA A 361 1.33 9.32 2.07
C ALA A 361 -0.14 8.89 1.96
N THR A 362 -1.03 9.82 1.60
CA THR A 362 -2.47 9.55 1.42
C THR A 362 -2.77 8.73 0.17
N ASN A 363 -1.83 8.65 -0.76
CA ASN A 363 -1.97 7.92 -2.03
C ASN A 363 -1.11 6.65 -2.09
N GLY A 364 -0.78 6.03 -0.96
CA GLY A 364 0.12 4.87 -0.99
C GLY A 364 1.57 5.21 -1.37
N ASN A 365 1.96 6.49 -1.39
CA ASN A 365 3.18 7.01 -2.02
C ASN A 365 3.25 6.81 -3.54
N LEU A 366 2.11 6.48 -4.17
CA LEU A 366 2.00 6.29 -5.61
C LEU A 366 1.87 7.65 -6.30
N VAL A 367 2.62 7.84 -7.38
CA VAL A 367 2.67 9.08 -8.14
C VAL A 367 2.52 8.78 -9.63
N PRO A 368 1.53 9.36 -10.33
CA PRO A 368 1.48 9.28 -11.78
C PRO A 368 2.68 9.97 -12.45
N ILE A 369 3.03 9.57 -13.68
CA ILE A 369 4.09 10.26 -14.43
C ILE A 369 3.66 11.68 -14.83
N GLY A 370 4.57 12.64 -14.68
CA GLY A 370 4.40 14.04 -15.11
C GLY A 370 3.82 14.97 -14.04
N ARG A 371 4.05 14.68 -12.76
CA ARG A 371 3.64 15.52 -11.63
C ARG A 371 4.81 16.32 -11.10
N ALA A 372 4.50 17.52 -10.61
CA ALA A 372 5.42 18.28 -9.78
C ALA A 372 5.35 17.74 -8.34
N LEU A 373 6.50 17.61 -7.68
CA LEU A 373 6.65 17.09 -6.33
C LEU A 373 7.29 18.13 -5.43
N GLU A 374 6.82 18.22 -4.19
CA GLU A 374 7.39 19.05 -3.13
C GLU A 374 7.64 18.20 -1.88
N PHE A 375 8.84 18.26 -1.31
CA PHE A 375 9.19 17.56 -0.07
C PHE A 375 9.61 18.57 0.98
N GLN A 376 8.90 18.57 2.11
CA GLN A 376 9.09 19.53 3.18
C GLN A 376 9.46 18.84 4.50
N ILE A 377 10.41 19.40 5.24
CA ILE A 377 10.69 19.05 6.63
C ILE A 377 9.54 19.58 7.51
N THR A 378 8.92 18.71 8.31
CA THR A 378 7.90 19.09 9.30
C THR A 378 8.20 18.44 10.65
N ASP A 379 7.58 18.96 11.71
CA ASP A 379 7.65 18.40 13.07
C ASP A 379 9.11 18.17 13.55
N CYS A 380 10.01 19.09 13.19
CA CYS A 380 11.42 19.01 13.59
C CYS A 380 11.56 19.37 15.07
N THR A 381 12.12 18.47 15.87
CA THR A 381 12.38 18.68 17.31
C THR A 381 13.78 19.21 17.59
N VAL A 382 14.61 19.39 16.56
CA VAL A 382 15.97 19.91 16.70
C VAL A 382 15.94 21.43 16.72
N ASP A 383 16.39 22.04 17.81
CA ASP A 383 16.47 23.50 17.89
C ASP A 383 17.48 24.05 16.88
N GLY A 384 17.11 25.15 16.21
CA GLY A 384 18.00 25.87 15.32
C GLY A 384 19.18 26.53 16.05
N PRO A 385 20.25 26.93 15.33
CA PRO A 385 20.44 26.73 13.89
C PRO A 385 20.89 25.30 13.54
N TYR A 386 20.44 24.80 12.39
CA TYR A 386 20.86 23.53 11.80
C TYR A 386 20.87 23.65 10.27
N ASP A 387 21.56 22.71 9.62
CA ASP A 387 21.58 22.57 8.17
C ASP A 387 20.79 21.35 7.72
N VAL A 388 20.09 21.46 6.60
CA VAL A 388 19.36 20.35 5.99
C VAL A 388 20.09 19.84 4.76
N TYR A 389 20.37 18.54 4.76
CA TYR A 389 20.98 17.85 3.62
C TYR A 389 19.97 16.90 3.03
N TRP A 390 19.82 16.94 1.71
CA TRP A 390 18.87 16.11 0.97
C TRP A 390 19.57 15.18 0.00
N LYS A 391 18.98 14.02 -0.16
CA LYS A 391 19.32 13.03 -1.16
C LYS A 391 18.07 12.59 -1.89
N VAL A 392 18.12 12.67 -3.22
CA VAL A 392 17.05 12.20 -4.09
C VAL A 392 17.57 10.97 -4.81
N ARG A 393 16.94 9.83 -4.57
CA ARG A 393 17.36 8.57 -5.15
C ARG A 393 16.40 8.09 -6.23
N ASN A 394 16.94 8.04 -7.44
CA ASN A 394 16.28 7.33 -8.53
C ASN A 394 16.71 5.85 -8.48
N ALA A 395 15.77 4.90 -8.40
CA ALA A 395 16.05 3.47 -8.50
C ALA A 395 15.06 2.78 -9.46
N GLY A 396 15.34 1.52 -9.78
CA GLY A 396 14.58 0.72 -10.75
C GLY A 396 15.28 0.56 -12.10
N THR A 397 14.75 -0.36 -12.91
CA THR A 397 15.29 -0.73 -14.23
C THR A 397 15.23 0.42 -15.22
N GLU A 398 14.23 1.30 -15.12
CA GLU A 398 14.10 2.47 -15.97
C GLU A 398 15.14 3.56 -15.65
N ALA A 399 15.47 3.75 -14.37
CA ALA A 399 16.59 4.61 -13.99
C ALA A 399 17.91 4.10 -14.58
N ALA A 400 18.08 2.77 -14.62
CA ALA A 400 19.25 2.13 -15.23
C ALA A 400 19.27 2.32 -16.76
N SER A 401 18.15 2.10 -17.44
CA SER A 401 18.03 2.26 -18.90
C SER A 401 18.33 3.68 -19.34
N ARG A 402 17.86 4.68 -18.57
CA ARG A 402 18.07 6.10 -18.82
C ARG A 402 19.42 6.63 -18.33
N LYS A 403 20.24 5.81 -17.66
CA LYS A 403 21.45 6.24 -16.94
C LYS A 403 21.17 7.41 -15.98
N ALA A 404 19.98 7.42 -15.38
CA ALA A 404 19.44 8.51 -14.58
C ALA A 404 19.48 8.21 -13.07
N PHE A 405 20.39 7.34 -12.63
CA PHE A 405 20.63 7.13 -11.19
C PHE A 405 21.08 8.45 -10.55
N ARG A 406 20.35 8.87 -9.51
CA ARG A 406 20.72 9.99 -8.63
C ARG A 406 20.98 9.45 -7.23
N GLY A 407 21.89 10.07 -6.49
CA GLY A 407 22.20 9.72 -5.10
C GLY A 407 23.12 10.74 -4.42
N GLU A 408 23.32 11.88 -5.06
CA GLU A 408 24.07 13.00 -4.50
C GLU A 408 23.38 13.53 -3.24
N ILE A 409 24.18 13.90 -2.25
CA ILE A 409 23.70 14.57 -1.06
C ILE A 409 24.03 16.05 -1.20
N LEU A 410 23.03 16.93 -1.12
CA LEU A 410 23.18 18.36 -1.31
C LEU A 410 22.63 19.12 -0.10
N ARG A 411 23.37 20.12 0.40
CA ARG A 411 22.85 21.09 1.36
C ARG A 411 21.76 21.91 0.68
N ARG A 412 20.54 21.86 1.20
CA ARG A 412 19.39 22.64 0.71
C ARG A 412 18.58 23.17 1.90
N GLY A 413 17.51 23.89 1.62
CA GLY A 413 16.57 24.33 2.66
C GLY A 413 15.66 23.21 3.14
N GLU A 414 14.66 23.58 3.92
CA GLU A 414 13.64 22.67 4.44
C GLU A 414 12.64 22.18 3.37
N LEU A 415 12.69 22.75 2.17
CA LEU A 415 11.83 22.40 1.04
C LEU A 415 12.67 22.09 -0.20
N ILE A 416 12.40 20.96 -0.85
CA ILE A 416 12.93 20.64 -2.19
C ILE A 416 11.79 20.37 -3.16
N ARG A 417 12.06 20.58 -4.46
CA ARG A 417 11.14 20.32 -5.57
C ARG A 417 11.73 19.32 -6.53
N GLU A 418 10.90 18.40 -7.01
CA GLU A 418 11.29 17.33 -7.95
C GLU A 418 10.13 17.05 -8.93
N THR A 419 10.35 16.16 -9.90
CA THR A 419 9.36 15.76 -10.92
C THR A 419 9.24 14.24 -11.03
N SER A 420 8.05 13.74 -11.42
CA SER A 420 7.82 12.31 -11.61
C SER A 420 7.95 11.86 -13.08
N ASP A 421 9.17 11.90 -13.62
CA ASP A 421 9.37 11.79 -15.07
C ASP A 421 9.33 10.36 -15.64
N PHE A 422 9.54 9.36 -14.79
CA PHE A 422 9.59 7.96 -15.22
C PHE A 422 9.27 7.00 -14.08
N PRO A 423 8.77 5.78 -14.39
CA PRO A 423 8.33 4.86 -13.37
C PRO A 423 9.49 4.24 -12.58
N GLY A 424 9.22 3.91 -11.33
CA GLY A 424 10.17 3.28 -10.43
C GLY A 424 9.85 3.48 -8.96
N ALA A 425 10.49 2.68 -8.12
CA ALA A 425 10.50 2.86 -6.67
C ALA A 425 11.65 3.83 -6.32
N HIS A 426 11.31 5.09 -6.13
CA HIS A 426 12.24 6.17 -5.77
C HIS A 426 12.08 6.50 -4.30
N TRP A 427 13.02 7.26 -3.74
CA TRP A 427 12.87 7.81 -2.40
C TRP A 427 13.67 9.09 -2.25
N VAL A 428 13.26 9.92 -1.30
CA VAL A 428 14.06 11.04 -0.81
C VAL A 428 14.46 10.78 0.63
N GLN A 429 15.67 11.18 0.99
CA GLN A 429 16.19 11.11 2.34
C GLN A 429 16.73 12.49 2.73
N ALA A 430 16.49 12.89 3.97
CA ALA A 430 17.06 14.11 4.52
C ALA A 430 17.83 13.83 5.81
N TRP A 431 18.76 14.72 6.13
CA TRP A 431 19.48 14.77 7.41
C TRP A 431 19.41 16.19 7.97
N ILE A 432 19.23 16.29 9.29
CA ILE A 432 19.47 17.51 10.05
C ILE A 432 20.87 17.42 10.62
N VAL A 433 21.72 18.37 10.24
CA VAL A 433 23.12 18.48 10.67
C VAL A 433 23.24 19.68 11.60
N LYS A 434 23.69 19.44 12.83
CA LYS A 434 23.93 20.48 13.83
C LYS A 434 25.37 20.37 14.32
N ASP A 435 26.09 21.48 14.30
CA ASP A 435 27.51 21.56 14.70
C ASP A 435 28.40 20.50 14.02
N GLY A 436 28.15 20.24 12.73
CA GLY A 436 28.91 19.27 11.94
C GLY A 436 28.58 17.80 12.25
N VAL A 437 27.51 17.52 12.99
CA VAL A 437 27.05 16.16 13.33
C VAL A 437 25.64 15.95 12.79
N ALA A 438 25.40 14.83 12.11
CA ALA A 438 24.05 14.48 11.68
C ALA A 438 23.28 13.85 12.84
N VAL A 439 22.33 14.60 13.38
CA VAL A 439 21.60 14.27 14.61
C VAL A 439 20.26 13.56 14.36
N ALA A 440 19.67 13.78 13.18
CA ALA A 440 18.41 13.16 12.77
C ALA A 440 18.39 12.85 11.27
N THR A 441 17.63 11.84 10.86
CA THR A 441 17.36 11.52 9.44
C THR A 441 15.96 10.97 9.26
N ALA A 442 15.36 11.22 8.09
CA ALA A 442 14.07 10.66 7.70
C ALA A 442 14.08 10.31 6.21
N THR A 443 13.19 9.41 5.79
CA THR A 443 13.05 8.95 4.40
C THR A 443 11.59 8.93 4.00
N GLN A 444 11.29 9.34 2.78
CA GLN A 444 9.97 9.29 2.17
C GLN A 444 10.08 8.53 0.84
N ASP A 445 9.38 7.41 0.74
CA ASP A 445 9.31 6.62 -0.50
C ASP A 445 8.38 7.31 -1.51
N VAL A 446 8.67 7.12 -2.80
CA VAL A 446 7.96 7.73 -3.94
C VAL A 446 7.90 6.70 -5.06
N ILE A 447 6.72 6.13 -5.30
CA ILE A 447 6.54 5.07 -6.30
C ILE A 447 5.90 5.70 -7.54
N ILE A 448 6.69 5.96 -8.57
CA ILE A 448 6.16 6.50 -9.82
C ILE A 448 5.59 5.36 -10.66
N MET A 449 4.32 5.47 -11.02
CA MET A 449 3.57 4.43 -11.74
C MET A 449 3.89 4.42 -13.23
N SER A 450 3.99 3.24 -13.84
CA SER A 450 4.13 3.11 -15.30
C SER A 450 2.90 3.64 -16.04
N ARG A 451 3.11 4.10 -17.26
CA ARG A 451 2.05 4.52 -18.20
C ARG A 451 1.30 3.34 -18.76
#